data_AF-A0A7V1WWM0-F1
#
_entry.id   AF-A0A7V1WWM0-F1
#
_cell.length_a   1.000
_cell.length_b   1.000
_cell.length_c   1.000
_cell.angle_alpha   90.00
_cell.angle_beta   90.00
_cell.angle_gamma   90.00
#
_symmetry.space_group_name_H-M   'P 1'
#
loop_
_entity.id
_entity.type
_entity.pdbx_description
1 polymer ?
#
loop_
_entity_poly.entity_id
_entity_poly.type
_entity_poly.pdbx_seq_one_letter_code
_entity_poly.pdbx_strand_id
1 'polypeptide(L)'
;MSSVPDLRVRKGNRAPVDAGGRFVLYWMIANRRARWNYSLDRAIDWAKALDKPLVVLEALRCGYDWASDRLHHFILRGMADNAERFRGPPVLYYPYLEPAPDAGKGLLENLARQACVVVTDDFPAFFLPEMIAAASRKAKVLMELVDGNGLLPMRAADRVFPTAHSFRRFLQKMLPQYLPEHPRPFPLKGLRLPRLEAIPGHVWDRWPPADYGILSGAANSLTRLPIDHQVGAVQGEGGSRTAEQRLRAFLERHIAVYDRDRNLPGIEATSGLSPYLHFGHIAAHQIFHAIMKKEDWFFDRISPRADGGRSGWWGMSAPAEAFLDQLVTWRELGFNMCWQRTDYAQYESLPN
;
A
#
# COMPACT_ATOMS: atom_id res chain seq x y z
N MET A 1 13.57 -19.06 4.21
CA MET A 1 13.64 -17.80 4.99
C MET A 1 12.66 -16.82 4.38
N SER A 2 11.93 -16.04 5.19
CA SER A 2 10.99 -15.05 4.65
C SER A 2 11.75 -13.89 4.01
N SER A 3 11.23 -13.39 2.90
CA SER A 3 11.68 -12.20 2.19
C SER A 3 11.22 -10.89 2.84
N VAL A 4 10.41 -10.96 3.90
CA VAL A 4 9.87 -9.79 4.60
C VAL A 4 10.45 -9.74 6.01
N PRO A 5 11.02 -8.60 6.44
CA PRO A 5 11.56 -8.41 7.78
C PRO A 5 10.51 -8.62 8.87
N ASP A 6 10.88 -9.29 9.96
CA ASP A 6 9.97 -9.63 11.07
C ASP A 6 9.30 -8.39 11.70
N LEU A 7 10.01 -7.25 11.75
CA LEU A 7 9.46 -6.02 12.32
C LEU A 7 8.25 -5.48 11.52
N ARG A 8 8.18 -5.82 10.23
CA ARG A 8 7.06 -5.44 9.34
C ARG A 8 5.90 -6.42 9.41
N VAL A 9 6.06 -7.58 10.04
CA VAL A 9 5.01 -8.60 10.13
C VAL A 9 4.48 -8.66 11.57
N ARG A 10 3.16 -8.59 11.73
CA ARG A 10 2.51 -8.92 13.00
C ARG A 10 1.32 -9.84 12.77
N LYS A 11 0.99 -10.63 13.80
CA LYS A 11 -0.19 -11.48 13.78
C LYS A 11 -1.41 -10.66 14.15
N GLY A 12 -2.46 -10.70 13.32
CA GLY A 12 -3.77 -10.13 13.62
C GLY A 12 -4.57 -10.98 14.61
N ASN A 13 -4.28 -12.27 14.70
CA ASN A 13 -4.95 -13.22 15.59
C ASN A 13 -3.98 -14.29 16.14
N ARG A 14 -4.51 -15.24 16.91
CA ARG A 14 -3.78 -16.40 17.45
C ARG A 14 -4.18 -17.73 16.80
N ALA A 15 -4.93 -17.67 15.71
CA ALA A 15 -5.35 -18.87 14.98
C ALA A 15 -4.14 -19.56 14.31
N PRO A 16 -4.16 -20.89 14.14
CA PRO A 16 -3.09 -21.61 13.48
C PRO A 16 -3.15 -21.41 11.96
N VAL A 17 -2.05 -21.74 11.28
CA VAL A 17 -2.06 -21.98 9.83
C VAL A 17 -2.81 -23.28 9.57
N ASP A 18 -3.67 -23.31 8.55
CA ASP A 18 -4.37 -24.52 8.12
C ASP A 18 -3.72 -25.10 6.84
N ALA A 19 -2.87 -26.11 6.98
CA ALA A 19 -2.24 -26.75 5.83
C ALA A 19 -3.25 -27.46 4.88
N GLY A 20 -4.44 -27.78 5.38
CA GLY A 20 -5.55 -28.36 4.61
C GLY A 20 -6.27 -27.34 3.73
N GLY A 21 -6.04 -26.04 3.92
CA GLY A 21 -6.60 -24.98 3.08
C GLY A 21 -6.25 -25.14 1.60
N ARG A 22 -7.08 -24.51 0.75
CA ARG A 22 -7.02 -24.61 -0.72
C ARG A 22 -6.02 -23.64 -1.35
N PHE A 23 -5.76 -22.51 -0.71
CA PHE A 23 -4.90 -21.44 -1.22
C PHE A 23 -4.39 -20.54 -0.09
N VAL A 24 -3.37 -19.74 -0.37
CA VAL A 24 -3.01 -18.57 0.44
C VAL A 24 -3.83 -17.39 -0.03
N LEU A 25 -4.39 -16.61 0.89
CA LEU A 25 -5.19 -15.42 0.57
C LEU A 25 -4.42 -14.16 0.92
N TYR A 26 -4.13 -13.31 -0.07
CA TYR A 26 -3.74 -11.92 0.14
C TYR A 26 -4.98 -11.03 0.04
N TRP A 27 -5.40 -10.45 1.16
CA TRP A 27 -6.42 -9.40 1.21
C TRP A 27 -5.75 -8.04 1.04
N MET A 28 -5.80 -7.51 -0.18
CA MET A 28 -5.17 -6.24 -0.59
C MET A 28 -6.11 -5.08 -0.29
N ILE A 29 -5.70 -4.16 0.58
CA ILE A 29 -6.57 -3.08 1.08
C ILE A 29 -5.96 -1.68 0.97
N ALA A 30 -4.64 -1.57 1.16
CA ALA A 30 -3.89 -0.31 1.18
C ALA A 30 -2.75 -0.30 0.17
N ASN A 31 -2.06 -1.43 -0.04
CA ASN A 31 -0.93 -1.54 -0.95
C ASN A 31 -1.36 -2.09 -2.31
N ARG A 32 -2.19 -1.33 -3.04
CA ARG A 32 -2.86 -1.77 -4.29
C ARG A 32 -1.94 -1.82 -5.51
N ARG A 33 -0.91 -2.66 -5.45
CA ARG A 33 0.12 -2.81 -6.48
C ARG A 33 0.75 -4.21 -6.48
N ALA A 34 1.17 -4.66 -7.66
CA ALA A 34 1.83 -5.96 -7.86
C ALA A 34 3.37 -5.92 -7.74
N ARG A 35 3.97 -4.75 -7.50
CA ARG A 35 5.42 -4.53 -7.40
C ARG A 35 5.73 -3.76 -6.14
N TRP A 36 6.92 -3.97 -5.57
CA TRP A 36 7.35 -3.26 -4.37
C TRP A 36 6.32 -3.34 -3.23
N ASN A 37 5.81 -4.55 -2.98
CA ASN A 37 4.74 -4.82 -2.04
C ASN A 37 5.14 -5.94 -1.07
N TYR A 38 5.42 -5.58 0.18
CA TYR A 38 5.78 -6.54 1.22
C TYR A 38 4.66 -7.54 1.53
N SER A 39 3.40 -7.12 1.50
CA SER A 39 2.26 -8.01 1.77
C SER A 39 2.14 -9.09 0.68
N LEU A 40 2.29 -8.70 -0.59
CA LEU A 40 2.36 -9.64 -1.70
C LEU A 40 3.58 -10.56 -1.56
N ASP A 41 4.73 -10.01 -1.15
CA ASP A 41 5.93 -10.80 -0.96
C ASP A 41 5.76 -11.87 0.11
N ARG A 42 5.14 -11.50 1.24
CA ARG A 42 4.82 -12.41 2.33
C ARG A 42 3.81 -13.48 1.91
N ALA A 43 2.79 -13.11 1.14
CA ALA A 43 1.81 -14.06 0.62
C ALA A 43 2.46 -15.07 -0.35
N ILE A 44 3.40 -14.63 -1.19
CA ILE A 44 4.20 -15.52 -2.04
C ILE A 44 5.07 -16.46 -1.20
N ASP A 45 5.70 -15.96 -0.13
CA ASP A 45 6.52 -16.80 0.75
C ASP A 45 5.69 -17.91 1.40
N TRP A 46 4.47 -17.60 1.87
CA TRP A 46 3.53 -18.60 2.37
C TRP A 46 3.10 -19.60 1.29
N ALA A 47 2.75 -19.10 0.09
CA ALA A 47 2.31 -19.95 -1.01
C ALA A 47 3.39 -20.96 -1.42
N LYS A 48 4.66 -20.52 -1.45
CA LYS A 48 5.81 -21.41 -1.69
C LYS A 48 6.02 -22.40 -0.55
N ALA A 49 5.98 -21.94 0.70
CA ALA A 49 6.24 -22.78 1.86
C ALA A 49 5.20 -23.89 2.04
N LEU A 50 3.94 -23.62 1.65
CA LEU A 50 2.83 -24.56 1.77
C LEU A 50 2.55 -25.35 0.48
N ASP A 51 3.26 -25.04 -0.61
CA ASP A 51 2.97 -25.52 -1.97
C ASP A 51 1.47 -25.35 -2.34
N LYS A 52 0.99 -24.11 -2.25
CA LYS A 52 -0.42 -23.75 -2.49
C LYS A 52 -0.56 -22.63 -3.52
N PRO A 53 -1.69 -22.57 -4.24
CA PRO A 53 -2.05 -21.40 -5.04
C PRO A 53 -2.14 -20.13 -4.19
N LEU A 54 -1.96 -18.98 -4.86
CA LEU A 54 -2.15 -17.66 -4.27
C LEU A 54 -3.37 -16.96 -4.88
N VAL A 55 -4.28 -16.49 -4.02
CA VAL A 55 -5.43 -15.66 -4.37
C VAL A 55 -5.21 -14.25 -3.83
N VAL A 56 -5.42 -13.22 -4.67
CA VAL A 56 -5.38 -11.81 -4.27
C VAL A 56 -6.80 -11.27 -4.31
N LEU A 57 -7.39 -10.99 -3.15
CA LEU A 57 -8.66 -10.28 -3.04
C LEU A 57 -8.41 -8.79 -2.94
N GLU A 58 -8.83 -8.03 -3.95
CA GLU A 58 -8.87 -6.57 -3.91
C GLU A 58 -10.33 -6.12 -3.94
N ALA A 59 -10.84 -5.66 -2.79
CA ALA A 59 -12.23 -5.21 -2.66
C ALA A 59 -12.32 -3.67 -2.62
N LEU A 60 -13.33 -3.12 -3.27
CA LEU A 60 -13.72 -1.71 -3.20
C LEU A 60 -15.17 -1.62 -2.72
N ARG A 61 -15.33 -1.13 -1.48
CA ARG A 61 -16.64 -0.90 -0.86
C ARG A 61 -17.29 0.40 -1.35
N CYS A 62 -18.61 0.51 -1.26
CA CYS A 62 -19.32 1.76 -1.56
C CYS A 62 -19.85 2.45 -0.29
N GLY A 63 -20.02 1.72 0.82
CA GLY A 63 -20.56 2.27 2.07
C GLY A 63 -19.51 2.89 3.00
N TYR A 64 -18.84 3.98 2.59
CA TYR A 64 -17.98 4.79 3.47
C TYR A 64 -18.13 6.28 3.16
N ASP A 65 -17.88 7.14 4.15
CA ASP A 65 -18.29 8.56 4.17
C ASP A 65 -17.79 9.42 2.99
N TRP A 66 -16.71 9.01 2.33
CA TRP A 66 -16.10 9.75 1.22
C TRP A 66 -16.12 8.99 -0.11
N ALA A 67 -16.93 7.92 -0.20
CA ALA A 67 -17.16 7.21 -1.45
C ALA A 67 -17.74 8.19 -2.48
N SER A 68 -17.05 8.36 -3.60
CA SER A 68 -17.41 9.35 -4.62
C SER A 68 -16.89 8.95 -6.00
N ASP A 69 -17.47 9.50 -7.05
CA ASP A 69 -17.02 9.25 -8.43
C ASP A 69 -15.52 9.50 -8.59
N ARG A 70 -14.98 10.55 -7.95
CA ARG A 70 -13.55 10.85 -7.96
C ARG A 70 -12.68 9.71 -7.44
N LEU A 71 -12.98 9.23 -6.24
CA LEU A 71 -12.13 8.21 -5.61
C LEU A 71 -12.35 6.84 -6.25
N HIS A 72 -13.62 6.48 -6.51
CA HIS A 72 -13.96 5.20 -7.13
C HIS A 72 -13.38 5.08 -8.53
N HIS A 73 -13.47 6.13 -9.36
CA HIS A 73 -12.83 6.13 -10.67
C HIS A 73 -11.32 5.88 -10.54
N PHE A 74 -10.63 6.63 -9.67
CA PHE A 74 -9.19 6.48 -9.50
C PHE A 74 -8.78 5.08 -9.02
N ILE A 75 -9.52 4.48 -8.07
CA ILE A 75 -9.23 3.13 -7.57
C ILE A 75 -9.53 2.07 -8.63
N LEU A 76 -10.66 2.16 -9.35
CA LEU A 76 -11.03 1.19 -10.39
C LEU A 76 -9.99 1.13 -11.52
N ARG A 77 -9.45 2.27 -11.93
CA ARG A 77 -8.35 2.32 -12.91
C ARG A 77 -7.09 1.64 -12.37
N GLY A 78 -6.84 1.72 -11.06
CA GLY A 78 -5.80 0.94 -10.39
C GLY A 78 -6.07 -0.57 -10.37
N MET A 79 -7.31 -0.96 -10.09
CA MET A 79 -7.74 -2.36 -10.15
C MET A 79 -7.62 -2.95 -11.56
N ALA A 80 -7.89 -2.15 -12.61
CA ALA A 80 -7.65 -2.53 -14.00
C ALA A 80 -6.16 -2.73 -14.31
N ASP A 81 -5.27 -1.88 -13.78
CA ASP A 81 -3.83 -2.08 -13.89
C ASP A 81 -3.39 -3.37 -13.20
N ASN A 82 -3.87 -3.63 -11.99
CA ASN A 82 -3.61 -4.89 -11.27
C ASN A 82 -4.12 -6.11 -12.05
N ALA A 83 -5.32 -6.06 -12.63
CA ALA A 83 -5.85 -7.14 -13.45
C ALA A 83 -4.89 -7.53 -14.58
N GLU A 84 -4.33 -6.55 -15.29
CA GLU A 84 -3.33 -6.79 -16.32
C GLU A 84 -1.99 -7.28 -15.75
N ARG A 85 -1.53 -6.78 -14.59
CA ARG A 85 -0.26 -7.20 -13.98
C ARG A 85 -0.31 -8.62 -13.44
N PHE A 86 -1.47 -9.07 -12.98
CA PHE A 86 -1.71 -10.45 -12.55
C PHE A 86 -2.12 -11.38 -13.69
N ARG A 87 -2.30 -10.87 -14.92
CA ARG A 87 -2.60 -11.69 -16.10
C ARG A 87 -1.36 -12.47 -16.54
N GLY A 88 -1.41 -13.79 -16.40
CA GLY A 88 -0.35 -14.71 -16.82
C GLY A 88 0.42 -15.37 -15.66
N PRO A 89 0.90 -14.62 -14.64
CA PRO A 89 1.46 -15.21 -13.43
C PRO A 89 0.50 -16.21 -12.77
N PRO A 90 1.01 -17.19 -12.00
CA PRO A 90 0.19 -18.20 -11.30
C PRO A 90 -0.43 -17.63 -10.02
N VAL A 91 -1.14 -16.50 -10.15
CA VAL A 91 -1.83 -15.80 -9.06
C VAL A 91 -3.23 -15.50 -9.55
N LEU A 92 -4.24 -15.95 -8.79
CA LEU A 92 -5.63 -15.63 -9.10
C LEU A 92 -5.97 -14.27 -8.49
N TYR A 93 -6.18 -13.27 -9.34
CA TYR A 93 -6.62 -11.94 -8.91
C TYR A 93 -8.15 -11.87 -8.90
N TYR A 94 -8.70 -11.45 -7.77
CA TYR A 94 -10.12 -11.36 -7.48
C TYR A 94 -10.53 -9.91 -7.17
N PRO A 95 -10.81 -9.10 -8.20
CA PRO A 95 -11.30 -7.74 -8.01
C PRO A 95 -12.79 -7.79 -7.64
N TYR A 96 -13.18 -7.21 -6.51
CA TYR A 96 -14.59 -7.12 -6.11
C TYR A 96 -15.00 -5.66 -5.94
N LEU A 97 -16.01 -5.23 -6.70
CA LEU A 97 -16.66 -3.93 -6.52
C LEU A 97 -18.00 -4.15 -5.82
N GLU A 98 -18.18 -3.52 -4.67
CA GLU A 98 -19.42 -3.60 -3.90
C GLU A 98 -20.53 -2.77 -4.59
N PRO A 99 -21.63 -3.40 -5.06
CA PRO A 99 -22.68 -2.68 -5.79
C PRO A 99 -23.62 -1.90 -4.87
N ALA A 100 -23.72 -2.27 -3.60
CA ALA A 100 -24.57 -1.64 -2.59
C ALA A 100 -24.01 -1.90 -1.18
N PRO A 101 -24.29 -1.04 -0.19
CA PRO A 101 -23.78 -1.22 1.16
C PRO A 101 -24.05 -2.64 1.69
N ASP A 102 -23.03 -3.23 2.31
CA ASP A 102 -23.04 -4.59 2.85
C ASP A 102 -23.19 -5.74 1.83
N ALA A 103 -23.24 -5.48 0.52
CA ALA A 103 -23.28 -6.55 -0.48
C ALA A 103 -22.01 -7.43 -0.43
N GLY A 104 -20.86 -6.87 -0.03
CA GLY A 104 -19.61 -7.61 0.17
C GLY A 104 -19.54 -8.38 1.50
N LYS A 105 -20.55 -8.26 2.37
CA LYS A 105 -20.53 -8.83 3.73
C LYS A 105 -20.40 -10.35 3.69
N GLY A 106 -19.33 -10.85 4.28
CA GLY A 106 -19.04 -12.29 4.38
C GLY A 106 -18.09 -12.82 3.30
N LEU A 107 -17.74 -12.04 2.28
CA LEU A 107 -16.83 -12.44 1.22
C LEU A 107 -15.45 -12.87 1.78
N LEU A 108 -14.80 -11.97 2.54
CA LEU A 108 -13.51 -12.26 3.17
C LEU A 108 -13.60 -13.45 4.12
N GLU A 109 -14.66 -13.55 4.92
CA GLU A 109 -14.83 -14.67 5.86
C GLU A 109 -14.97 -16.01 5.12
N ASN A 110 -15.72 -16.04 4.02
CA ASN A 110 -15.91 -17.26 3.23
C ASN A 110 -14.62 -17.71 2.54
N LEU A 111 -13.85 -16.77 1.98
CA LEU A 111 -12.55 -17.06 1.40
C LEU A 111 -11.54 -17.48 2.47
N ALA A 112 -11.52 -16.81 3.63
CA ALA A 112 -10.62 -17.13 4.74
C ALA A 112 -10.85 -18.54 5.31
N ARG A 113 -12.10 -19.03 5.34
CA ARG A 113 -12.42 -20.41 5.75
C ARG A 113 -11.80 -21.49 4.86
N GLN A 114 -11.39 -21.13 3.65
CA GLN A 114 -10.78 -22.04 2.69
C GLN A 114 -9.30 -21.74 2.48
N ALA A 115 -8.79 -20.67 3.09
CA ALA A 115 -7.40 -20.27 2.97
C ALA A 115 -6.54 -21.01 3.99
N CYS A 116 -5.27 -21.27 3.68
CA CYS A 116 -4.32 -21.77 4.66
C CYS A 116 -3.92 -20.70 5.68
N VAL A 117 -3.77 -19.49 5.19
CA VAL A 117 -3.35 -18.28 5.92
C VAL A 117 -3.86 -17.08 5.14
N VAL A 118 -4.24 -16.02 5.87
CA VAL A 118 -4.60 -14.73 5.31
C VAL A 118 -3.44 -13.76 5.55
N VAL A 119 -2.94 -13.14 4.51
CA VAL A 119 -2.02 -11.99 4.60
C VAL A 119 -2.80 -10.74 4.22
N THR A 120 -2.59 -9.63 4.90
CA THR A 120 -3.16 -8.33 4.51
C THR A 120 -2.19 -7.20 4.83
N ASP A 121 -2.53 -5.99 4.40
CA ASP A 121 -1.74 -4.80 4.66
C ASP A 121 -1.97 -4.31 6.10
N ASP A 122 -0.91 -3.85 6.76
CA ASP A 122 -1.01 -3.16 8.04
C ASP A 122 -1.00 -1.66 7.80
N PHE A 123 -2.14 -0.98 8.00
CA PHE A 123 -2.30 0.45 7.76
C PHE A 123 -2.89 1.13 9.01
N PRO A 124 -2.30 2.21 9.53
CA PRO A 124 -2.60 2.69 10.89
C PRO A 124 -3.76 3.70 10.96
N ALA A 125 -4.25 4.20 9.82
CA ALA A 125 -5.21 5.29 9.77
C ALA A 125 -6.50 4.90 9.04
N PHE A 126 -7.47 5.83 9.02
CA PHE A 126 -8.79 5.65 8.44
C PHE A 126 -9.60 4.55 9.15
N PHE A 127 -10.63 3.99 8.49
CA PHE A 127 -11.39 2.86 9.03
C PHE A 127 -10.65 1.51 8.94
N LEU A 128 -9.46 1.46 8.30
CA LEU A 128 -8.75 0.20 8.02
C LEU A 128 -8.35 -0.57 9.29
N PRO A 129 -7.81 0.05 10.36
CA PRO A 129 -7.50 -0.66 11.61
C PRO A 129 -8.71 -1.40 12.20
N GLU A 130 -9.87 -0.75 12.22
CA GLU A 130 -11.12 -1.34 12.75
C GLU A 130 -11.59 -2.50 11.88
N MET A 131 -11.54 -2.33 10.56
CA MET A 131 -11.88 -3.36 9.57
C MET A 131 -10.96 -4.59 9.69
N ILE A 132 -9.65 -4.37 9.83
CA ILE A 132 -8.65 -5.41 10.05
C ILE A 132 -8.90 -6.13 11.38
N ALA A 133 -9.16 -5.38 12.46
CA ALA A 133 -9.42 -5.96 13.78
C ALA A 133 -10.70 -6.81 13.78
N ALA A 134 -11.76 -6.35 13.11
CA ALA A 134 -13.00 -7.10 12.95
C ALA A 134 -12.79 -8.40 12.14
N ALA A 135 -12.04 -8.34 11.04
CA ALA A 135 -11.69 -9.50 10.24
C ALA A 135 -10.83 -10.50 11.04
N SER A 136 -9.82 -10.01 11.76
CA SER A 136 -8.89 -10.82 12.55
C SER A 136 -9.60 -11.61 13.66
N ARG A 137 -10.62 -11.02 14.31
CA ARG A 137 -11.46 -11.72 15.31
C ARG A 137 -12.31 -12.84 14.72
N LYS A 138 -12.73 -12.71 13.45
CA LYS A 138 -13.60 -13.68 12.78
C LYS A 138 -12.83 -14.81 12.10
N ALA A 139 -11.64 -14.51 11.56
CA ALA A 139 -10.80 -15.47 10.85
C ALA A 139 -10.44 -16.67 11.75
N LYS A 140 -10.61 -17.88 11.21
CA LYS A 140 -10.29 -19.15 11.89
C LYS A 140 -8.92 -19.71 11.54
N VAL A 141 -8.23 -19.06 10.61
CA VAL A 141 -6.84 -19.32 10.22
C VAL A 141 -5.97 -18.13 10.58
N LEU A 142 -4.66 -18.35 10.63
CA LEU A 142 -3.69 -17.29 10.90
C LEU A 142 -3.93 -16.12 9.95
N MET A 143 -3.97 -14.92 10.54
CA MET A 143 -3.99 -13.66 9.80
C MET A 143 -2.71 -12.88 10.10
N GLU A 144 -1.91 -12.58 9.09
CA GLU A 144 -0.72 -11.74 9.19
C GLU A 144 -0.96 -10.38 8.55
N LEU A 145 -0.51 -9.34 9.24
CA LEU A 145 -0.63 -7.94 8.85
C LEU A 145 0.78 -7.45 8.53
N VAL A 146 0.95 -6.88 7.34
CA VAL A 146 2.28 -6.56 6.80
C VAL A 146 2.39 -5.06 6.51
N ASP A 147 3.35 -4.42 7.17
CA ASP A 147 3.66 -3.00 6.98
C ASP A 147 4.44 -2.77 5.68
N GLY A 148 3.76 -2.14 4.71
CA GLY A 148 4.36 -1.69 3.45
C GLY A 148 4.26 -0.19 3.21
N ASN A 149 4.10 0.61 4.27
CA ASN A 149 3.74 2.01 4.18
C ASN A 149 4.94 2.91 3.83
N GLY A 150 6.05 2.77 4.56
CA GLY A 150 7.23 3.63 4.47
C GLY A 150 8.54 2.87 4.46
N LEU A 151 9.64 3.61 4.32
CA LEU A 151 11.00 3.07 4.42
C LEU A 151 11.29 2.61 5.85
N LEU A 152 10.85 3.34 6.87
CA LEU A 152 10.93 2.89 8.26
C LEU A 152 9.72 1.99 8.60
N PRO A 153 9.94 0.81 9.19
CA PRO A 153 8.84 0.05 9.77
C PRO A 153 8.10 0.86 10.84
N MET A 154 6.76 0.91 10.81
CA MET A 154 5.95 1.68 11.76
C MET A 154 6.23 1.28 13.22
N ARG A 155 6.53 0.00 13.44
CA ARG A 155 6.87 -0.60 14.73
C ARG A 155 8.30 -0.31 15.21
N ALA A 156 9.13 0.35 14.41
CA ALA A 156 10.49 0.71 14.82
C ALA A 156 10.49 1.81 15.89
N ALA A 157 9.49 2.69 15.87
CA ALA A 157 9.30 3.72 16.89
C ALA A 157 8.48 3.17 18.07
N ASP A 158 8.88 3.51 19.29
CA ASP A 158 8.23 3.13 20.55
C ASP A 158 7.36 4.25 21.16
N ARG A 159 7.35 5.43 20.53
CA ARG A 159 6.63 6.61 21.00
C ARG A 159 6.19 7.53 19.86
N VAL A 160 5.28 8.45 20.19
CA VAL A 160 4.92 9.58 19.33
C VAL A 160 6.06 10.60 19.32
N PHE A 161 6.38 11.14 18.14
CA PHE A 161 7.29 12.27 18.01
C PHE A 161 6.49 13.56 17.76
N PRO A 162 6.62 14.59 18.61
CA PRO A 162 5.79 15.80 18.50
C PRO A 162 6.26 16.74 17.37
N THR A 163 7.51 16.59 16.90
CA THR A 163 8.07 17.46 15.87
C THR A 163 8.84 16.69 14.82
N ALA A 164 8.82 17.19 13.58
CA ALA A 164 9.62 16.64 12.49
C ALA A 164 11.12 16.62 12.81
N HIS A 165 11.64 17.59 13.56
CA HIS A 165 13.04 17.59 13.99
C HIS A 165 13.37 16.38 14.89
N SER A 166 12.54 16.14 15.91
CA SER A 166 12.74 15.01 16.82
C SER A 166 12.59 13.65 16.12
N PHE A 167 11.61 13.53 15.23
CA PHE A 167 11.41 12.33 14.42
C PHE A 167 12.56 12.12 13.45
N ARG A 168 13.04 13.18 12.78
CA ARG A 168 14.18 13.08 11.87
C ARG A 168 15.43 12.60 12.59
N ARG A 169 15.73 13.10 13.79
CA ARG A 169 16.86 12.63 14.60
C ARG A 169 16.76 11.13 14.92
N PHE A 170 15.56 10.64 15.20
CA PHE A 170 15.31 9.23 15.41
C PHE A 170 15.46 8.42 14.11
N LEU A 171 14.82 8.88 13.04
CA LEU A 171 14.87 8.29 11.72
C LEU A 171 16.30 8.16 11.20
N GLN A 172 17.12 9.20 11.33
CA GLN A 172 18.53 9.20 10.91
C GLN A 172 19.38 8.16 11.66
N LYS A 173 19.03 7.83 12.90
CA LYS A 173 19.72 6.76 13.66
C LYS A 173 19.24 5.38 13.25
N MET A 174 17.94 5.23 13.03
CA MET A 174 17.31 3.92 12.90
C MET A 174 17.25 3.45 11.45
N LEU A 175 16.90 4.34 10.52
CA LEU A 175 16.64 4.00 9.12
C LEU A 175 17.81 3.28 8.42
N PRO A 176 19.10 3.61 8.64
CA PRO A 176 20.20 2.91 7.96
C PRO A 176 20.18 1.38 8.06
N GLN A 177 19.73 0.83 9.19
CA GLN A 177 19.65 -0.63 9.36
C GLN A 177 18.51 -1.27 8.56
N TYR A 178 17.48 -0.50 8.21
CA TYR A 178 16.30 -0.97 7.47
C TYR A 178 16.36 -0.65 5.98
N LEU A 179 17.21 0.28 5.54
CA LEU A 179 17.32 0.67 4.13
C LEU A 179 17.70 -0.48 3.17
N PRO A 180 18.57 -1.45 3.55
CA PRO A 180 18.85 -2.61 2.70
C PRO A 180 17.62 -3.52 2.52
N GLU A 181 16.64 -3.43 3.43
CA GLU A 181 15.40 -4.19 3.37
C GLU A 181 14.41 -3.46 2.44
N HIS A 182 14.04 -4.11 1.36
CA HIS A 182 13.04 -3.57 0.44
C HIS A 182 12.18 -4.70 -0.14
N PRO A 183 10.92 -4.43 -0.49
CA PRO A 183 10.11 -5.42 -1.18
C PRO A 183 10.66 -5.65 -2.59
N ARG A 184 10.36 -6.81 -3.17
CA ARG A 184 10.88 -7.20 -4.49
C ARG A 184 10.33 -6.24 -5.56
N PRO A 185 11.18 -5.75 -6.48
CA PRO A 185 10.73 -4.89 -7.57
C PRO A 185 9.88 -5.61 -8.62
N PHE A 186 10.04 -6.93 -8.76
CA PHE A 186 9.36 -7.77 -9.75
C PHE A 186 9.02 -9.17 -9.17
N PRO A 187 8.16 -9.27 -8.14
CA PRO A 187 7.95 -10.52 -7.40
C PRO A 187 7.28 -11.63 -8.23
N LEU A 188 6.55 -11.26 -9.28
CA LEU A 188 5.85 -12.20 -10.17
C LEU A 188 6.74 -12.73 -11.31
N LYS A 189 7.90 -12.11 -11.58
CA LYS A 189 8.76 -12.51 -12.69
C LYS A 189 9.37 -13.89 -12.41
N GLY A 190 9.03 -14.87 -13.25
CA GLY A 190 9.51 -16.25 -13.09
C GLY A 190 8.92 -16.98 -11.87
N LEU A 191 7.83 -16.46 -11.29
CA LEU A 191 7.16 -17.09 -10.16
C LEU A 191 6.57 -18.43 -10.59
N ARG A 192 6.84 -19.47 -9.78
CA ARG A 192 6.26 -20.81 -9.93
C ARG A 192 5.48 -21.13 -8.66
N LEU A 193 4.18 -21.38 -8.82
CA LEU A 193 3.22 -21.80 -7.80
C LEU A 193 2.18 -22.71 -8.45
N PRO A 194 1.52 -23.60 -7.70
CA PRO A 194 0.31 -24.25 -8.17
C PRO A 194 -0.74 -23.21 -8.61
N ARG A 195 -1.45 -23.48 -9.71
CA ARG A 195 -2.48 -22.57 -10.23
C ARG A 195 -3.85 -22.96 -9.70
N LEU A 196 -4.64 -21.96 -9.30
CA LEU A 196 -6.06 -22.10 -9.07
C LEU A 196 -6.79 -21.43 -10.24
N GLU A 197 -7.61 -22.18 -10.96
CA GLU A 197 -8.33 -21.65 -12.13
C GLU A 197 -9.49 -20.73 -11.72
N ALA A 198 -10.22 -21.10 -10.66
CA ALA A 198 -11.34 -20.33 -10.17
C ALA A 198 -11.51 -20.47 -8.65
N ILE A 199 -12.08 -19.42 -8.05
CA ILE A 199 -12.65 -19.50 -6.71
C ILE A 199 -13.88 -20.44 -6.68
N PRO A 200 -14.32 -20.89 -5.51
CA PRO A 200 -15.51 -21.75 -5.40
C PRO A 200 -16.77 -21.11 -6.00
N GLY A 201 -17.59 -21.89 -6.69
CA GLY A 201 -18.80 -21.41 -7.39
C GLY A 201 -19.75 -20.63 -6.49
N HIS A 202 -20.00 -21.08 -5.26
CA HIS A 202 -20.90 -20.37 -4.33
C HIS A 202 -20.39 -18.98 -3.92
N VAL A 203 -19.07 -18.73 -3.99
CA VAL A 203 -18.50 -17.40 -3.77
C VAL A 203 -18.73 -16.53 -5.01
N TRP A 204 -18.53 -17.11 -6.19
CA TRP A 204 -18.76 -16.43 -7.46
C TRP A 204 -20.22 -16.00 -7.64
N ASP A 205 -21.16 -16.91 -7.37
CA ASP A 205 -22.60 -16.67 -7.51
C ASP A 205 -23.09 -15.54 -6.59
N ARG A 206 -22.51 -15.45 -5.38
CA ARG A 206 -22.92 -14.46 -4.38
C ARG A 206 -22.16 -13.14 -4.50
N TRP A 207 -20.88 -13.18 -4.86
CA TRP A 207 -20.00 -12.02 -4.90
C TRP A 207 -19.19 -12.01 -6.20
N PRO A 208 -19.82 -11.92 -7.37
CA PRO A 208 -19.10 -12.01 -8.65
C PRO A 208 -17.99 -10.95 -8.73
N PRO A 209 -16.81 -11.28 -9.28
CA PRO A 209 -15.75 -10.30 -9.43
C PRO A 209 -16.16 -9.22 -10.44
N ALA A 210 -15.58 -8.03 -10.29
CA ALA A 210 -15.72 -6.95 -11.24
C ALA A 210 -15.12 -7.34 -12.59
N ASP A 211 -15.91 -7.25 -13.65
CA ASP A 211 -15.45 -7.51 -15.01
C ASP A 211 -14.60 -6.35 -15.57
N TYR A 212 -13.98 -6.57 -16.73
CA TYR A 212 -13.16 -5.55 -17.39
C TYR A 212 -13.94 -4.29 -17.77
N GLY A 213 -15.24 -4.38 -18.08
CA GLY A 213 -16.07 -3.22 -18.42
C GLY A 213 -16.26 -2.29 -17.21
N ILE A 214 -16.49 -2.87 -16.03
CA ILE A 214 -16.57 -2.15 -14.76
C ILE A 214 -15.21 -1.53 -14.41
N LEU A 215 -14.14 -2.33 -14.46
CA LEU A 215 -12.79 -1.90 -14.08
C LEU A 215 -12.23 -0.82 -15.02
N SER A 216 -12.52 -0.91 -16.32
CA SER A 216 -12.08 0.09 -17.30
C SER A 216 -12.86 1.41 -17.19
N GLY A 217 -13.86 1.51 -16.30
CA GLY A 217 -14.50 2.77 -15.98
C GLY A 217 -15.34 3.33 -17.13
N ALA A 218 -16.01 2.45 -17.90
CA ALA A 218 -17.06 2.89 -18.82
C ALA A 218 -18.03 3.78 -18.04
N ALA A 219 -18.28 5.02 -18.49
CA ALA A 219 -18.95 6.07 -17.70
C ALA A 219 -20.28 5.63 -17.03
N ASN A 220 -20.93 4.61 -17.60
CA ASN A 220 -22.18 4.03 -17.09
C ASN A 220 -22.01 3.05 -15.91
N SER A 221 -20.79 2.65 -15.54
CA SER A 221 -20.55 1.69 -14.45
C SER A 221 -20.59 2.33 -13.06
N LEU A 222 -20.19 3.61 -12.95
CA LEU A 222 -20.21 4.35 -11.69
C LEU A 222 -21.59 4.90 -11.35
N THR A 223 -22.39 5.30 -12.34
CA THR A 223 -23.69 5.97 -12.16
C THR A 223 -24.75 5.16 -11.42
N ARG A 224 -24.51 3.86 -11.23
CA ARG A 224 -25.40 2.95 -10.50
C ARG A 224 -24.96 2.69 -9.06
N LEU A 225 -23.76 3.11 -8.69
CA LEU A 225 -23.22 2.90 -7.35
C LEU A 225 -23.82 3.92 -6.38
N PRO A 226 -24.17 3.52 -5.15
CA PRO A 226 -24.66 4.45 -4.14
C PRO A 226 -23.49 5.19 -3.49
N ILE A 227 -22.88 6.11 -4.25
CA ILE A 227 -21.73 6.93 -3.87
C ILE A 227 -22.02 8.41 -4.19
N ASP A 228 -21.19 9.32 -3.70
CA ASP A 228 -21.34 10.74 -3.98
C ASP A 228 -20.96 11.08 -5.44
N HIS A 229 -21.97 11.43 -6.24
CA HIS A 229 -21.83 11.87 -7.63
C HIS A 229 -21.67 13.41 -7.78
N GLN A 230 -21.74 14.18 -6.69
CA GLN A 230 -21.46 15.62 -6.72
C GLN A 230 -19.95 15.87 -6.86
N VAL A 231 -19.13 14.97 -6.31
CA VAL A 231 -17.67 15.01 -6.44
C VAL A 231 -17.22 14.16 -7.64
N GLY A 232 -17.31 14.77 -8.83
CA GLY A 232 -16.98 14.14 -10.10
C GLY A 232 -15.53 13.71 -10.25
N ALA A 233 -15.32 12.73 -11.12
CA ALA A 233 -14.00 12.29 -11.56
C ALA A 233 -13.19 13.44 -12.20
N VAL A 234 -11.88 13.43 -11.96
CA VAL A 234 -10.94 14.41 -12.52
C VAL A 234 -10.13 13.77 -13.64
N GLN A 235 -9.55 14.60 -14.50
CA GLN A 235 -8.60 14.11 -15.49
C GLN A 235 -7.37 13.54 -14.78
N GLY A 236 -7.12 12.25 -14.96
CA GLY A 236 -6.04 11.54 -14.31
C GLY A 236 -6.38 10.06 -14.11
N GLU A 237 -5.43 9.21 -14.45
CA GLU A 237 -5.61 7.75 -14.42
C GLU A 237 -5.01 7.18 -13.14
N GLY A 238 -5.77 6.38 -12.41
CA GLY A 238 -5.22 5.56 -11.33
C GLY A 238 -4.24 4.50 -11.84
N GLY A 239 -3.69 3.73 -10.89
CA GLY A 239 -2.83 2.58 -11.17
C GLY A 239 -1.34 2.84 -11.11
N SER A 240 -0.60 1.74 -10.96
CA SER A 240 0.85 1.71 -10.82
C SER A 240 1.56 2.15 -12.09
N ARG A 241 1.04 1.82 -13.28
CA ARG A 241 1.60 2.26 -14.57
C ARG A 241 1.62 3.79 -14.69
N THR A 242 0.51 4.45 -14.39
CA THR A 242 0.44 5.92 -14.42
C THR A 242 1.32 6.55 -13.33
N ALA A 243 1.34 5.96 -12.12
CA ALA A 243 2.23 6.39 -11.06
C ALA A 243 3.71 6.34 -11.46
N GLU A 244 4.12 5.26 -12.14
CA GLU A 244 5.48 5.07 -12.67
C GLU A 244 5.84 6.12 -13.74
N GLN A 245 4.91 6.46 -14.62
CA GLN A 245 5.08 7.53 -15.61
C GLN A 245 5.20 8.90 -14.95
N ARG A 246 4.36 9.19 -13.95
CA ARG A 246 4.41 10.45 -13.18
C ARG A 246 5.72 10.58 -12.42
N LEU A 247 6.20 9.49 -11.79
CA LEU A 247 7.51 9.48 -11.13
C LEU A 247 8.64 9.77 -12.12
N ARG A 248 8.63 9.14 -13.30
CA ARG A 248 9.63 9.42 -14.34
C ARG A 248 9.63 10.89 -14.76
N ALA A 249 8.45 11.45 -15.06
CA ALA A 249 8.32 12.86 -15.43
C ALA A 249 8.81 13.79 -14.32
N PHE A 250 8.49 13.50 -13.05
CA PHE A 250 8.98 14.26 -11.91
C PHE A 250 10.52 14.25 -11.83
N LEU A 251 11.13 13.07 -11.93
CA LEU A 251 12.59 12.92 -11.85
C LEU A 251 13.31 13.57 -13.04
N GLU A 252 12.70 13.60 -14.22
CA GLU A 252 13.29 14.22 -15.42
C GLU A 252 13.16 15.74 -15.41
N ARG A 253 12.01 16.28 -14.96
CA ARG A 253 11.63 17.67 -15.24
C ARG A 253 11.56 18.57 -14.01
N HIS A 254 11.24 18.03 -12.84
CA HIS A 254 10.80 18.84 -11.70
C HIS A 254 11.66 18.68 -10.44
N ILE A 255 12.28 17.51 -10.23
CA ILE A 255 13.04 17.27 -8.99
C ILE A 255 14.18 18.29 -8.83
N ALA A 256 14.86 18.70 -9.90
CA ALA A 256 16.00 19.61 -9.87
C ALA A 256 15.68 21.01 -9.31
N VAL A 257 14.41 21.41 -9.33
CA VAL A 257 13.94 22.71 -8.81
C VAL A 257 13.02 22.55 -7.58
N TYR A 258 12.85 21.32 -7.08
CA TYR A 258 11.85 21.00 -6.06
C TYR A 258 12.07 21.77 -4.76
N ASP A 259 13.31 21.89 -4.29
CA ASP A 259 13.65 22.61 -3.06
C ASP A 259 13.26 24.10 -3.12
N ARG A 260 13.40 24.71 -4.30
CA ARG A 260 13.09 26.13 -4.54
C ARG A 260 11.62 26.38 -4.81
N ASP A 261 11.00 25.56 -5.65
CA ASP A 261 9.73 25.92 -6.30
C ASP A 261 8.51 25.19 -5.70
N ARG A 262 8.69 24.14 -4.87
CA ARG A 262 7.57 23.33 -4.33
C ARG A 262 6.51 24.10 -3.53
N ASN A 263 6.86 25.29 -3.02
CA ASN A 263 5.97 26.12 -2.22
C ASN A 263 5.27 27.20 -3.07
N LEU A 264 5.49 27.23 -4.39
CA LEU A 264 4.92 28.20 -5.31
C LEU A 264 3.71 27.56 -6.01
N PRO A 265 2.46 27.84 -5.58
CA PRO A 265 1.27 27.13 -6.07
C PRO A 265 0.98 27.34 -7.57
N GLY A 266 1.50 28.42 -8.16
CA GLY A 266 1.40 28.70 -9.60
C GLY A 266 2.42 27.95 -10.47
N ILE A 267 3.32 27.16 -9.86
CA ILE A 267 4.38 26.44 -10.57
C ILE A 267 4.17 24.94 -10.41
N GLU A 268 4.15 24.20 -11.51
CA GLU A 268 4.18 22.74 -11.47
C GLU A 268 5.58 22.26 -11.10
N ALA A 269 5.90 22.24 -9.80
CA ALA A 269 7.18 21.79 -9.26
C ALA A 269 7.08 20.54 -8.37
N THR A 270 5.87 20.13 -7.96
CA THR A 270 5.67 18.97 -7.09
C THR A 270 5.52 17.67 -7.88
N SER A 271 5.73 16.53 -7.21
CA SER A 271 5.69 15.22 -7.88
C SER A 271 4.31 14.81 -8.39
N GLY A 272 3.23 15.32 -7.79
CA GLY A 272 1.88 14.82 -8.04
C GLY A 272 1.68 13.35 -7.67
N LEU A 273 2.56 12.77 -6.84
CA LEU A 273 2.51 11.35 -6.47
C LEU A 273 1.59 11.05 -5.27
N SER A 274 1.04 12.07 -4.60
CA SER A 274 0.25 11.87 -3.38
C SER A 274 -1.00 11.00 -3.57
N PRO A 275 -1.79 11.09 -4.67
CA PRO A 275 -2.95 10.20 -4.85
C PRO A 275 -2.52 8.73 -5.04
N TYR A 276 -1.40 8.51 -5.74
CA TYR A 276 -0.85 7.17 -5.97
C TYR A 276 -0.23 6.56 -4.70
N LEU A 277 0.41 7.38 -3.87
CA LEU A 277 0.90 6.96 -2.55
C LEU A 277 -0.24 6.66 -1.59
N HIS A 278 -1.31 7.46 -1.62
CA HIS A 278 -2.48 7.28 -0.77
C HIS A 278 -3.21 5.96 -1.06
N PHE A 279 -3.46 5.66 -2.34
CA PHE A 279 -4.11 4.41 -2.74
C PHE A 279 -3.12 3.24 -2.95
N GLY A 280 -1.84 3.45 -2.64
CA GLY A 280 -0.81 2.41 -2.72
C GLY A 280 -0.50 1.89 -4.11
N HIS A 281 -0.78 2.68 -5.16
CA HIS A 281 -0.38 2.42 -6.55
C HIS A 281 1.14 2.58 -6.76
N ILE A 282 1.87 3.20 -5.84
CA ILE A 282 3.34 3.26 -5.87
C ILE A 282 3.91 3.15 -4.46
N ALA A 283 5.05 2.47 -4.31
CA ALA A 283 5.72 2.33 -3.02
C ALA A 283 6.69 3.49 -2.75
N ALA A 284 6.83 3.89 -1.47
CA ALA A 284 7.91 4.79 -1.06
C ALA A 284 9.30 4.22 -1.41
N HIS A 285 9.50 2.91 -1.24
CA HIS A 285 10.73 2.20 -1.65
C HIS A 285 11.02 2.33 -3.14
N GLN A 286 9.99 2.28 -3.99
CA GLN A 286 10.14 2.41 -5.44
C GLN A 286 10.58 3.83 -5.83
N ILE A 287 10.01 4.84 -5.18
CA ILE A 287 10.38 6.24 -5.40
C ILE A 287 11.80 6.49 -4.90
N PHE A 288 12.12 6.05 -3.68
CA PHE A 288 13.46 6.17 -3.11
C PHE A 288 14.51 5.50 -3.99
N HIS A 289 14.27 4.27 -4.44
CA HIS A 289 15.16 3.56 -5.36
C HIS A 289 15.38 4.31 -6.68
N ALA A 290 14.35 4.96 -7.22
CA ALA A 290 14.49 5.76 -8.43
C ALA A 290 15.31 7.03 -8.21
N ILE A 291 15.20 7.66 -7.03
CA ILE A 291 16.04 8.81 -6.64
C ILE A 291 17.49 8.37 -6.44
N MET A 292 17.73 7.26 -5.73
CA MET A 292 19.08 6.69 -5.56
C MET A 292 19.79 6.52 -6.91
N LYS A 293 19.08 5.95 -7.90
CA LYS A 293 19.61 5.79 -9.25
C LYS A 293 19.91 7.11 -9.95
N LYS A 294 19.06 8.12 -9.78
CA LYS A 294 19.26 9.44 -10.40
C LYS A 294 20.46 10.17 -9.79
N GLU A 295 20.65 10.05 -8.48
CA GLU A 295 21.71 10.72 -7.72
C GLU A 295 23.03 9.93 -7.69
N ASP A 296 23.11 8.79 -8.40
CA ASP A 296 24.22 7.82 -8.34
C ASP A 296 24.64 7.54 -6.89
N TRP A 297 23.64 7.24 -6.06
CA TRP A 297 23.77 7.21 -4.61
C TRP A 297 23.84 5.78 -4.06
N PHE A 298 24.70 5.61 -3.05
CA PHE A 298 24.91 4.36 -2.31
C PHE A 298 24.93 4.63 -0.80
N PHE A 299 24.73 3.57 0.00
CA PHE A 299 24.53 3.67 1.46
C PHE A 299 25.71 4.26 2.24
N ASP A 300 26.92 4.20 1.68
CA ASP A 300 28.15 4.77 2.26
C ASP A 300 28.16 6.30 2.28
N ARG A 301 27.28 6.96 1.52
CA ARG A 301 27.11 8.43 1.54
C ARG A 301 26.29 8.93 2.73
N ILE A 302 25.65 8.05 3.50
CA ILE A 302 24.89 8.44 4.70
C ILE A 302 25.84 9.06 5.73
N SER A 303 25.48 10.25 6.21
CA SER A 303 26.22 10.91 7.29
C SER A 303 26.11 10.13 8.60
N PRO A 304 27.22 9.95 9.34
CA PRO A 304 27.18 9.33 10.67
C PRO A 304 26.50 10.24 11.72
N ARG A 305 26.25 11.51 11.40
CA ARG A 305 25.63 12.47 12.31
C ARG A 305 24.11 12.43 12.18
N ALA A 306 23.45 12.00 13.25
CA ALA A 306 22.01 12.10 13.41
C ALA A 306 21.66 13.30 14.30
N ASP A 307 21.64 14.48 13.70
CA ASP A 307 21.38 15.77 14.37
C ASP A 307 19.93 16.28 14.18
N GLY A 308 19.14 15.64 13.32
CA GLY A 308 17.79 16.08 12.97
C GLY A 308 17.75 17.17 11.89
N GLY A 309 18.86 17.45 11.22
CA GLY A 309 18.97 18.39 10.10
C GLY A 309 18.22 17.92 8.84
N ARG A 310 17.62 18.86 8.10
CA ARG A 310 16.82 18.58 6.88
C ARG A 310 17.66 18.21 5.66
N SER A 311 18.96 18.47 5.70
CA SER A 311 19.88 18.27 4.60
C SER A 311 21.24 17.77 5.10
N GLY A 312 22.00 17.16 4.20
CA GLY A 312 23.36 16.67 4.43
C GLY A 312 23.42 15.28 5.10
N TRP A 313 22.29 14.73 5.53
CA TRP A 313 22.27 13.38 6.11
C TRP A 313 22.29 12.30 5.04
N TRP A 314 21.52 12.49 3.97
CA TRP A 314 21.52 11.52 2.87
C TRP A 314 22.80 11.62 2.06
N GLY A 315 23.39 12.82 1.91
CA GLY A 315 24.52 13.03 1.01
C GLY A 315 24.08 13.03 -0.47
N MET A 316 22.87 13.56 -0.72
CA MET A 316 22.31 13.76 -2.06
C MET A 316 22.26 15.27 -2.38
N SER A 317 21.83 15.63 -3.59
CA SER A 317 21.56 17.03 -3.93
C SER A 317 20.49 17.66 -3.01
N ALA A 318 20.58 18.97 -2.79
CA ALA A 318 19.60 19.73 -2.02
C ALA A 318 18.13 19.49 -2.47
N PRO A 319 17.79 19.52 -3.78
CA PRO A 319 16.45 19.14 -4.26
C PRO A 319 16.01 17.73 -3.87
N ALA A 320 16.90 16.73 -3.98
CA ALA A 320 16.59 15.36 -3.62
C ALA A 320 16.35 15.20 -2.11
N GLU A 321 17.21 15.80 -1.26
CA GLU A 321 17.03 15.77 0.19
C GLU A 321 15.76 16.51 0.63
N ALA A 322 15.43 17.64 0.00
CA ALA A 322 14.19 18.35 0.25
C ALA A 322 12.96 17.49 -0.07
N PHE A 323 13.00 16.72 -1.17
CA PHE A 323 11.93 15.79 -1.51
C PHE A 323 11.87 14.59 -0.56
N LEU A 324 13.02 14.01 -0.18
CA LEU A 324 13.07 12.91 0.78
C LEU A 324 12.61 13.32 2.17
N ASP A 325 12.82 14.57 2.59
CA ASP A 325 12.23 15.07 3.84
C ASP A 325 10.69 15.00 3.80
N GLN A 326 10.06 15.28 2.66
CA GLN A 326 8.61 15.15 2.51
C GLN A 326 8.16 13.69 2.40
N LEU A 327 8.81 12.90 1.54
CA LEU A 327 8.43 11.50 1.28
C LEU A 327 8.65 10.58 2.48
N VAL A 328 9.72 10.82 3.24
CA VAL A 328 10.19 9.96 4.32
C VAL A 328 9.88 10.61 5.66
N THR A 329 10.46 11.78 6.00
CA THR A 329 10.26 12.38 7.33
C THR A 329 8.80 12.75 7.60
N TRP A 330 8.19 13.61 6.79
CA TRP A 330 6.84 14.13 7.07
C TRP A 330 5.76 13.08 6.90
N ARG A 331 5.83 12.28 5.84
CA ARG A 331 4.87 11.20 5.60
C ARG A 331 4.94 10.13 6.70
N GLU A 332 6.14 9.71 7.10
CA GLU A 332 6.28 8.66 8.11
C GLU A 332 6.09 9.19 9.54
N LEU A 333 6.26 10.49 9.79
CA LEU A 333 5.78 11.14 11.00
C LEU A 333 4.26 11.03 11.14
N GLY A 334 3.52 11.21 10.03
CA GLY A 334 2.07 10.99 10.00
C GLY A 334 1.69 9.54 10.37
N PHE A 335 2.41 8.56 9.81
CA PHE A 335 2.21 7.17 10.21
C PHE A 335 2.61 6.89 11.65
N ASN A 336 3.68 7.48 12.16
CA ASN A 336 4.08 7.37 13.56
C ASN A 336 2.94 7.84 14.49
N MET A 337 2.36 9.01 14.22
CA MET A 337 1.23 9.53 15.00
C MET A 337 0.04 8.56 14.96
N CYS A 338 -0.39 8.14 13.76
CA CYS A 338 -1.56 7.26 13.61
C CYS A 338 -1.31 5.85 14.17
N TRP A 339 -0.06 5.37 14.17
CA TRP A 339 0.30 4.07 14.71
C TRP A 339 0.30 4.06 16.24
N GLN A 340 0.79 5.14 16.85
CA GLN A 340 0.98 5.24 18.31
C GLN A 340 -0.29 5.69 19.04
N ARG A 341 -1.23 6.32 18.33
CA ARG A 341 -2.44 6.90 18.91
C ARG A 341 -3.66 6.48 18.11
N THR A 342 -4.71 6.04 18.78
CA THR A 342 -6.00 5.71 18.13
C THR A 342 -6.91 6.93 17.98
N ASP A 343 -6.63 8.01 18.70
CA ASP A 343 -7.39 9.25 18.74
C ASP A 343 -6.84 10.34 17.80
N TYR A 344 -5.94 10.00 16.87
CA TYR A 344 -5.21 10.96 16.01
C TYR A 344 -6.10 11.92 15.18
N ALA A 345 -7.39 11.60 15.04
CA ALA A 345 -8.37 12.41 14.32
C ALA A 345 -9.28 13.24 15.24
N GLN A 346 -9.03 13.20 16.56
CA GLN A 346 -9.80 13.90 17.59
C GLN A 346 -9.05 15.13 18.11
N TYR A 347 -9.78 16.09 18.67
CA TYR A 347 -9.21 17.34 19.21
C TYR A 347 -8.19 17.06 20.32
N GLU A 348 -8.43 16.04 21.13
CA GLU A 348 -7.59 15.57 22.24
C GLU A 348 -6.20 15.05 21.79
N SER A 349 -6.02 14.86 20.48
CA SER A 349 -4.73 14.49 19.92
C SER A 349 -3.74 15.64 19.76
N LEU A 350 -4.22 16.89 19.86
CA LEU A 350 -3.39 18.07 19.76
C LEU A 350 -2.45 18.19 20.98
N PRO A 351 -1.26 18.78 20.81
CA PRO A 351 -0.40 19.13 21.94
C PRO A 351 -1.09 20.14 22.87
N ASN A 352 -0.82 20.03 24.18
CA ASN A 352 -1.24 21.01 25.18
C ASN A 352 -0.63 22.39 24.96
#